data_AF-A0A8B7E4K4-F1
#
_entry.id   AF-A0A8B7E4K4-F1
#
_cell.length_a   1.000
_cell.length_b   1.000
_cell.length_c   1.000
_cell.angle_alpha   90.00
_cell.angle_beta   90.00
_cell.angle_gamma   90.00
#
_symmetry.space_group_name_H-M   'P 1'
#
loop_
_entity.id
_entity.type
_entity.pdbx_description
1 polymer ?
#
loop_
_entity_poly.entity_id
_entity_poly.type
_entity_poly.pdbx_seq_one_letter_code
_entity_poly.pdbx_strand_id
1 'polypeptide(L)'
;MDMLSLSRSLGNKLDSVKLICHILEEHIKDIDLDIQRDLIDWLEEYSDGKEPLHNEIDSELEIKLIKPLPIIKDFHPKKLPYHLEPFKSNNIKRTDNPFIFSSLSTKKPKDKKDVVWVCGDVSEVVMFVENPLPAEIKVNNMTLITDGIPFEAHPATLALPAESGFIPFMLLGTPKEAGTLVIKGCCY
;
A
#
# COMPACT_ATOMS: atom_id res chain seq x y z
N MET A 1 -9.30 18.25 31.64
CA MET A 1 -7.86 18.12 31.95
C MET A 1 -7.18 18.13 30.60
N ASP A 2 -6.65 19.29 30.20
CA ASP A 2 -6.28 19.54 28.81
C ASP A 2 -4.99 18.81 28.50
N MET A 3 -5.05 17.70 27.77
CA MET A 3 -3.86 17.01 27.26
C MET A 3 -2.96 17.92 26.41
N LEU A 4 -3.54 18.98 25.84
CA LEU A 4 -2.84 20.07 25.15
C LEU A 4 -1.95 20.90 26.11
N SER A 5 -2.33 20.98 27.39
CA SER A 5 -1.48 21.60 28.42
C SER A 5 -0.34 20.67 28.86
N LEU A 6 -0.55 19.34 28.78
CA LEU A 6 0.48 18.34 29.04
C LEU A 6 1.52 18.28 27.92
N SER A 7 1.12 18.40 26.64
CA SER A 7 2.07 18.51 25.52
C SER A 7 2.96 19.76 25.67
N ARG A 8 2.36 20.90 26.03
CA ARG A 8 3.12 22.13 26.33
C ARG A 8 4.01 22.00 27.57
N SER A 9 3.63 21.17 28.56
CA SER A 9 4.47 20.92 29.75
C SER A 9 5.53 19.83 29.56
N LEU A 10 5.46 19.03 28.49
CA LEU A 10 6.38 17.91 28.24
C LEU A 10 7.78 18.38 27.80
N GLY A 11 7.97 19.67 27.47
CA GLY A 11 9.28 20.31 27.27
C GLY A 11 10.09 19.79 26.07
N ASN A 12 9.69 18.68 25.46
CA ASN A 12 10.36 18.01 24.36
C ASN A 12 9.46 17.96 23.12
N LYS A 13 9.93 18.56 22.02
CA LYS A 13 9.26 18.58 20.71
C LYS A 13 8.95 17.16 20.21
N LEU A 14 9.88 16.22 20.43
CA LEU A 14 9.74 14.84 19.98
C LEU A 14 8.57 14.11 20.68
N ASP A 15 8.43 14.30 21.99
CA ASP A 15 7.39 13.63 22.78
C ASP A 15 6.00 14.22 22.48
N SER A 16 5.95 15.52 22.15
CA SER A 16 4.73 16.18 21.68
C SER A 16 4.28 15.62 20.33
N VAL A 17 5.20 15.48 19.36
CA VAL A 17 4.88 14.90 18.04
C VAL A 17 4.40 13.45 18.18
N LYS A 18 5.07 12.62 18.99
CA LYS A 18 4.64 11.25 19.26
C LYS A 18 3.24 11.17 19.85
N LEU A 19 2.96 12.00 20.84
CA LEU A 19 1.64 12.06 21.48
C LEU A 19 0.55 12.47 20.47
N ILE A 20 0.82 13.50 19.65
CA ILE A 20 -0.13 13.98 18.65
C ILE A 20 -0.40 12.89 17.59
N CYS A 21 0.65 12.25 17.05
CA CYS A 21 0.50 11.13 16.12
C CYS A 21 -0.33 10.00 16.73
N HIS A 22 -0.02 9.60 17.97
CA HIS A 22 -0.76 8.55 18.66
C HIS A 22 -2.25 8.88 18.84
N ILE A 23 -2.56 10.12 19.21
CA ILE A 23 -3.95 10.60 19.34
C ILE A 23 -4.67 10.56 17.98
N LEU A 24 -4.03 11.04 16.91
CA LEU A 24 -4.57 10.99 15.55
C LEU A 24 -4.72 9.56 15.00
N GLU A 25 -4.08 8.56 15.60
CA GLU A 25 -4.18 7.16 15.14
C GLU A 25 -5.24 6.35 15.88
N GLU A 26 -5.37 6.60 17.18
CA GLU A 26 -6.26 5.85 18.06
C GLU A 26 -7.66 6.47 18.11
N HIS A 27 -7.74 7.80 18.10
CA HIS A 27 -8.98 8.52 18.42
C HIS A 27 -9.51 9.42 17.31
N ILE A 28 -8.98 9.32 16.08
CA ILE A 28 -9.43 10.18 14.96
C ILE A 28 -10.93 10.10 14.66
N LYS A 29 -11.60 9.00 15.00
CA LYS A 29 -13.05 8.88 14.78
C LYS A 29 -13.89 9.52 15.88
N ASP A 30 -13.29 9.74 17.04
CA ASP A 30 -13.97 10.20 18.26
C ASP A 30 -13.68 11.69 18.56
N ILE A 31 -12.69 12.28 17.88
CA ILE A 31 -12.27 13.67 18.05
C ILE A 31 -13.02 14.56 17.06
N ASP A 32 -13.40 15.75 17.53
CA ASP A 32 -14.04 16.77 16.69
C ASP A 32 -13.11 17.27 15.57
N LEU A 33 -13.67 17.61 14.41
CA LEU A 33 -12.89 17.99 13.22
C LEU A 33 -12.02 19.23 13.47
N ASP A 34 -12.51 20.18 14.27
CA ASP A 34 -11.74 21.38 14.61
C ASP A 34 -10.48 21.03 15.42
N ILE A 35 -10.58 20.10 16.38
CA ILE A 35 -9.43 19.64 17.17
C ILE A 35 -8.46 18.86 16.29
N GLN A 36 -8.95 18.04 15.36
CA GLN A 36 -8.08 17.31 14.44
C GLN A 36 -7.26 18.25 13.55
N ARG A 37 -7.88 19.33 13.06
CA ARG A 37 -7.22 20.36 12.26
C ARG A 37 -6.16 21.08 13.09
N ASP A 38 -6.48 21.50 14.31
CA ASP A 38 -5.51 22.12 15.22
C ASP A 38 -4.29 21.21 15.48
N LEU A 39 -4.52 19.89 15.67
CA LEU A 39 -3.45 18.92 15.87
C LEU A 39 -2.56 18.74 14.62
N ILE A 40 -3.15 18.78 13.43
CA ILE A 40 -2.41 18.71 12.16
C ILE A 40 -1.61 19.98 11.92
N ASP A 41 -2.22 21.16 12.13
CA ASP A 41 -1.54 22.44 12.02
C ASP A 41 -0.31 22.49 12.95
N TRP A 42 -0.42 21.91 14.15
CA TRP A 42 0.72 21.77 15.06
C TRP A 42 1.80 20.81 14.53
N LEU A 43 1.41 19.66 13.96
CA LEU A 43 2.38 18.76 13.32
C LEU A 43 3.10 19.44 12.15
N GLU A 44 2.39 20.22 11.34
CA GLU A 44 2.97 21.01 10.26
C GLU A 44 3.93 22.07 10.81
N GLU A 45 3.55 22.81 11.85
CA GLU A 45 4.43 23.76 12.53
C GLU A 45 5.71 23.09 13.08
N TYR A 46 5.59 21.88 13.64
CA TYR A 46 6.74 21.11 14.10
C TYR A 46 7.58 20.54 12.95
N SER A 47 6.97 20.24 11.79
CA SER A 47 7.66 19.76 10.58
C SER A 47 8.38 20.88 9.82
N ASP A 48 7.85 22.11 9.84
CA ASP A 48 8.39 23.27 9.11
C ASP A 48 9.53 23.98 9.88
N GLY A 49 9.73 23.61 11.15
CA GLY A 49 10.80 24.13 11.99
C GLY A 49 12.20 23.76 11.46
N LYS A 50 12.92 24.75 10.93
CA LYS A 50 14.34 24.73 10.51
C LYS A 50 15.36 24.31 11.58
N GLU A 51 14.93 24.00 12.78
CA GLU A 51 15.81 23.48 13.82
C GLU A 51 15.85 21.96 13.74
N PRO A 52 17.03 21.35 13.48
CA PRO A 52 17.17 19.91 13.60
C PRO A 52 16.70 19.51 15.00
N LEU A 53 15.99 18.39 15.10
CA LEU A 53 15.66 17.73 16.36
C LEU A 53 16.98 17.31 17.05
N HIS A 54 17.72 18.27 17.58
CA HIS A 54 18.96 18.06 18.29
C HIS A 54 18.58 17.82 19.74
N ASN A 55 18.46 16.54 20.08
CA ASN A 55 18.94 16.07 21.37
C ASN A 55 19.87 14.90 21.04
N GLU A 56 21.15 15.11 21.35
CA GLU A 56 22.21 14.16 21.09
C GLU A 56 21.92 12.80 21.76
N ILE A 57 22.29 11.74 21.04
CA ILE A 57 22.42 10.34 21.47
C ILE A 57 21.09 9.55 21.49
N ASP A 58 20.61 9.12 20.33
CA ASP A 58 20.93 7.78 19.80
C ASP A 58 20.43 7.71 18.35
N SER A 59 21.09 6.91 17.53
CA SER A 59 20.59 6.62 16.17
C SER A 59 19.23 5.88 16.29
N GLU A 60 18.32 6.04 15.32
CA GLU A 60 17.11 5.18 15.10
C GLU A 60 15.73 5.54 15.66
N LEU A 61 15.40 6.78 16.06
CA LEU A 61 13.98 7.11 16.32
C LEU A 61 13.33 7.85 15.16
N GLU A 62 13.19 7.14 14.04
CA GLU A 62 12.15 7.45 13.04
C GLU A 62 10.81 7.51 13.79
N ILE A 63 10.15 8.67 13.81
CA ILE A 63 8.79 8.80 14.34
C ILE A 63 7.89 8.01 13.38
N LYS A 64 7.76 6.71 13.65
CA LYS A 64 6.85 5.83 12.92
C LYS A 64 5.48 5.96 13.54
N LEU A 65 4.54 6.44 12.73
CA LEU A 65 3.12 6.21 12.95
C LEU A 65 2.91 4.71 13.27
N ILE A 66 2.18 4.40 14.34
CA ILE A 66 1.78 3.04 14.74
C ILE A 66 0.91 2.41 13.64
N LYS A 67 0.11 3.21 12.93
CA LYS A 67 -0.63 2.81 11.73
C LYS A 67 -0.13 3.61 10.54
N PRO A 68 0.40 2.95 9.50
CA PRO A 68 0.87 3.66 8.33
C PRO A 68 -0.34 4.31 7.63
N LEU A 69 -0.28 5.63 7.47
CA LEU A 69 -1.24 6.43 6.71
C LEU A 69 -0.65 6.69 5.32
N PRO A 70 -1.40 6.46 4.23
CA PRO A 70 -2.84 6.23 4.18
C PRO A 70 -3.28 4.79 4.44
N ILE A 71 -4.57 4.60 4.74
CA ILE A 71 -5.15 3.27 5.02
C ILE A 71 -5.37 2.53 3.71
N ILE A 72 -4.87 1.28 3.65
CA ILE A 72 -4.94 0.45 2.44
C ILE A 72 -5.84 -0.78 2.70
N LYS A 73 -6.72 -1.08 1.74
CA LYS A 73 -7.59 -2.27 1.73
C LYS A 73 -7.57 -2.99 0.39
N ASP A 74 -8.02 -4.25 0.42
CA ASP A 74 -8.14 -5.14 -0.74
C ASP A 74 -6.92 -5.14 -1.66
N PHE A 75 -5.73 -5.25 -1.05
CA PHE A 75 -4.47 -5.33 -1.77
C PHE A 75 -4.35 -6.69 -2.46
N HIS A 76 -4.41 -6.72 -3.79
CA HIS A 76 -4.32 -7.98 -4.52
C HIS A 76 -3.71 -7.82 -5.93
N PRO A 77 -2.98 -8.84 -6.42
CA PRO A 77 -2.50 -8.89 -7.79
C PRO A 77 -3.67 -8.93 -8.79
N LYS A 78 -3.63 -8.10 -9.83
CA LYS A 78 -4.62 -8.09 -10.89
C LYS A 78 -4.35 -9.22 -11.88
N LYS A 79 -5.41 -9.93 -12.26
CA LYS A 79 -5.34 -10.94 -13.32
C LYS A 79 -5.20 -10.28 -14.69
N LEU A 80 -4.38 -10.89 -15.55
CA LEU A 80 -4.33 -10.51 -16.95
C LEU A 80 -5.72 -10.65 -17.59
N PRO A 81 -6.09 -9.76 -18.53
CA PRO A 81 -7.28 -9.93 -19.35
C PRO A 81 -7.29 -11.31 -20.01
N TYR A 82 -8.47 -11.90 -20.23
CA TYR A 82 -8.61 -13.26 -20.76
C TYR A 82 -7.86 -13.49 -22.09
N HIS A 83 -7.75 -12.47 -22.93
CA HIS A 83 -7.04 -12.54 -24.21
C HIS A 83 -5.50 -12.46 -24.09
N LEU A 84 -4.99 -12.09 -22.91
CA LEU A 84 -3.57 -12.05 -22.56
C LEU A 84 -3.21 -13.10 -21.50
N GLU A 85 -4.18 -13.87 -21.00
CA GLU A 85 -3.91 -14.91 -20.02
C GLU A 85 -3.07 -16.02 -20.69
N PRO A 86 -1.88 -16.36 -20.15
CA PRO A 86 -1.05 -17.40 -20.71
C PRO A 86 -1.79 -18.74 -20.61
N PHE A 87 -2.15 -19.30 -21.77
CA PHE A 87 -2.70 -20.64 -21.84
C PHE A 87 -1.56 -21.63 -21.99
N LYS A 88 -1.57 -22.69 -21.16
CA LYS A 88 -0.76 -23.86 -21.48
C LYS A 88 -1.29 -24.42 -22.79
N SER A 89 -0.54 -24.23 -23.88
CA SER A 89 -0.72 -25.04 -25.07
C SER A 89 -0.42 -26.45 -24.62
N ASN A 90 -1.46 -27.21 -24.27
CA ASN A 90 -1.34 -28.64 -24.18
C ASN A 90 -0.81 -29.03 -25.56
N ASN A 91 0.47 -29.42 -25.63
CA ASN A 91 0.97 -30.17 -26.76
C ASN A 91 -0.11 -31.21 -27.00
N ILE A 92 -0.85 -31.03 -28.09
CA ILE A 92 -1.87 -31.96 -28.52
C ILE A 92 -1.03 -33.21 -28.75
N LYS A 93 -0.97 -34.09 -27.75
CA LYS A 93 -0.73 -35.50 -28.00
C LYS A 93 -1.76 -35.77 -29.08
N ARG A 94 -1.29 -35.97 -30.31
CA ARG A 94 -2.13 -36.43 -31.40
C ARG A 94 -2.81 -37.66 -30.83
N THR A 95 -4.02 -37.48 -30.34
CA THR A 95 -4.91 -38.60 -30.14
C THR A 95 -5.10 -39.09 -31.55
N ASP A 96 -4.71 -40.33 -31.84
CA ASP A 96 -5.06 -41.05 -33.07
C ASP A 96 -6.58 -41.20 -33.15
N ASN A 97 -7.28 -40.06 -33.20
CA ASN A 97 -8.70 -39.92 -33.22
C ASN A 97 -9.00 -39.03 -34.44
N PRO A 98 -9.64 -39.56 -35.49
CA PRO A 98 -9.89 -38.84 -36.74
C PRO A 98 -10.93 -37.72 -36.58
N PHE A 99 -11.51 -37.52 -35.40
CA PHE A 99 -12.55 -36.53 -35.15
C PHE A 99 -12.00 -35.29 -34.45
N ILE A 100 -12.06 -34.16 -35.15
CA ILE A 100 -11.59 -32.82 -34.72
C ILE A 100 -12.41 -32.26 -33.54
N PHE A 101 -13.54 -32.89 -33.18
CA PHE A 101 -14.50 -32.41 -32.18
C PHE A 101 -14.51 -33.18 -30.84
N SER A 102 -13.49 -33.97 -30.52
CA SER A 102 -13.52 -34.81 -29.29
C SER A 102 -13.33 -34.05 -27.96
N SER A 103 -13.28 -32.72 -27.96
CA SER A 103 -13.00 -31.90 -26.78
C SER A 103 -14.24 -31.60 -25.93
N LEU A 104 -15.05 -32.63 -25.64
CA LEU A 104 -15.97 -32.62 -24.50
C LEU A 104 -15.22 -33.11 -23.25
N SER A 105 -14.10 -32.48 -22.94
CA SER A 105 -13.36 -32.78 -21.71
C SER A 105 -14.10 -32.12 -20.54
N THR A 106 -14.70 -32.96 -19.71
CA THR A 106 -15.32 -32.65 -18.42
C THR A 106 -14.55 -31.56 -17.67
N LYS A 107 -15.18 -30.39 -17.50
CA LYS A 107 -14.64 -29.27 -16.70
C LYS A 107 -14.48 -29.76 -15.27
N LYS A 108 -13.24 -29.98 -14.82
CA LYS A 108 -12.95 -30.16 -13.39
C LYS A 108 -13.39 -28.90 -12.64
N PRO A 109 -13.86 -29.03 -11.39
CA PRO A 109 -14.23 -27.88 -10.57
C PRO A 109 -13.06 -26.88 -10.52
N LYS A 110 -13.36 -25.59 -10.70
CA LYS A 110 -12.38 -24.52 -10.68
C LYS A 110 -11.83 -24.38 -9.26
N ASP A 111 -10.68 -24.98 -8.99
CA ASP A 111 -9.83 -24.53 -7.89
C ASP A 111 -9.49 -23.05 -8.08
N LYS A 112 -9.34 -22.30 -6.98
CA LYS A 112 -8.90 -20.90 -7.03
C LYS A 112 -7.54 -20.85 -7.73
N LYS A 113 -7.53 -20.48 -9.01
CA LYS A 113 -6.30 -20.33 -9.78
C LYS A 113 -5.53 -19.12 -9.27
N ASP A 114 -4.26 -19.35 -8.97
CA ASP A 114 -3.28 -18.30 -8.74
C ASP A 114 -3.21 -17.33 -9.92
N VAL A 115 -2.85 -16.09 -9.64
CA VAL A 115 -2.64 -15.07 -10.67
C VAL A 115 -1.36 -15.44 -11.43
N VAL A 116 -1.45 -15.52 -12.76
CA VAL A 116 -0.30 -15.79 -13.62
C VAL A 116 0.04 -14.53 -14.39
N TRP A 117 1.30 -14.11 -14.30
CA TRP A 117 1.87 -13.02 -15.06
C TRP A 117 2.94 -13.52 -16.03
N VAL A 118 3.30 -12.69 -16.99
CA VAL A 118 4.31 -12.98 -18.00
C VAL A 118 5.61 -12.27 -17.60
N CYS A 119 6.71 -13.03 -17.60
CA CYS A 119 8.04 -12.47 -17.37
C CYS A 119 8.36 -11.39 -18.40
N GLY A 120 8.81 -10.23 -17.94
CA GLY A 120 9.13 -9.07 -18.79
C GLY A 120 7.95 -8.11 -19.04
N ASP A 121 6.71 -8.51 -18.72
CA ASP A 121 5.53 -7.68 -18.92
C ASP A 121 5.14 -6.93 -17.64
N VAL A 122 4.55 -5.74 -17.80
CA VAL A 122 4.08 -4.94 -16.67
C VAL A 122 2.93 -5.66 -15.97
N SER A 123 3.11 -5.83 -14.67
CA SER A 123 2.18 -6.45 -13.75
C SER A 123 1.54 -5.40 -12.84
N GLU A 124 0.26 -5.58 -12.55
CA GLU A 124 -0.55 -4.59 -11.85
C GLU A 124 -1.05 -5.14 -10.51
N VAL A 125 -0.87 -4.39 -9.43
CA VAL A 125 -1.43 -4.69 -8.11
C VAL A 125 -2.44 -3.60 -7.77
N VAL A 126 -3.67 -4.02 -7.49
CA VAL A 126 -4.78 -3.10 -7.21
C VAL A 126 -5.04 -3.07 -5.72
N MET A 127 -5.39 -1.90 -5.21
CA MET A 127 -5.78 -1.67 -3.83
C MET A 127 -6.78 -0.52 -3.74
N PHE A 128 -7.41 -0.38 -2.59
CA PHE A 128 -8.18 0.81 -2.22
C PHE A 128 -7.44 1.57 -1.14
N VAL A 129 -7.37 2.89 -1.29
CA VAL A 129 -6.64 3.76 -0.37
C VAL A 129 -7.57 4.86 0.14
N GLU A 130 -7.49 5.18 1.43
CA GLU A 130 -8.29 6.22 2.08
C GLU A 130 -7.39 7.13 2.92
N ASN A 131 -7.71 8.42 2.94
CA ASN A 131 -7.11 9.38 3.84
C ASN A 131 -8.15 9.76 4.91
N PRO A 132 -7.98 9.31 6.17
CA PRO A 132 -8.89 9.66 7.25
C PRO A 132 -8.62 11.06 7.84
N LEU A 133 -7.53 11.74 7.49
CA LEU A 133 -7.17 13.05 8.04
C LEU A 133 -7.95 14.19 7.35
N PRO A 134 -8.30 15.27 8.07
CA PRO A 134 -8.88 16.49 7.50
C PRO A 134 -7.83 17.40 6.82
N ALA A 135 -6.79 16.81 6.24
CA ALA A 135 -5.75 17.49 5.47
C ALA A 135 -5.31 16.62 4.29
N GLU A 136 -4.71 17.21 3.26
CA GLU A 136 -4.23 16.46 2.09
C GLU A 136 -2.99 15.61 2.45
N ILE A 137 -3.01 14.31 2.14
CA ILE A 137 -1.83 13.45 2.28
C ILE A 137 -1.14 13.29 0.92
N LYS A 138 0.16 13.58 0.88
CA LYS A 138 1.02 13.33 -0.29
C LYS A 138 2.03 12.25 0.04
N VAL A 139 1.91 11.12 -0.66
CA VAL A 139 2.81 9.99 -0.56
C VAL A 139 3.70 9.96 -1.80
N ASN A 140 5.01 10.03 -1.58
CA ASN A 140 5.99 9.95 -2.66
C ASN A 140 6.70 8.60 -2.65
N ASN A 141 7.09 8.12 -3.83
CA ASN A 141 7.90 6.91 -3.98
C ASN A 141 7.26 5.64 -3.38
N MET A 142 5.93 5.54 -3.45
CA MET A 142 5.20 4.36 -3.04
C MET A 142 5.56 3.19 -3.97
N THR A 143 5.97 2.06 -3.39
CA THR A 143 6.50 0.91 -4.16
C THR A 143 6.03 -0.42 -3.61
N LEU A 144 6.02 -1.46 -4.44
CA LEU A 144 5.66 -2.82 -4.06
C LEU A 144 6.81 -3.51 -3.31
N ILE A 145 6.47 -4.22 -2.24
CA ILE A 145 7.37 -5.13 -1.54
C ILE A 145 7.07 -6.54 -2.03
N THR A 146 8.08 -7.18 -2.62
CA THR A 146 7.97 -8.51 -3.23
C THR A 146 9.06 -9.46 -2.75
N ASP A 147 8.84 -10.76 -2.94
CA ASP A 147 9.79 -11.82 -2.61
C ASP A 147 9.70 -12.98 -3.61
N GLY A 148 10.72 -13.84 -3.66
CA GLY A 148 10.77 -15.05 -4.50
C GLY A 148 11.61 -14.90 -5.76
N ILE A 149 11.20 -14.04 -6.70
CA ILE A 149 11.92 -13.79 -7.96
C ILE A 149 12.35 -12.32 -8.08
N PRO A 150 13.38 -12.00 -8.90
CA PRO A 150 13.72 -10.62 -9.22
C PRO A 150 12.52 -9.87 -9.82
N PHE A 151 12.16 -8.76 -9.19
CA PHE A 151 11.01 -7.94 -9.54
C PHE A 151 11.39 -6.47 -9.50
N GLU A 152 11.13 -5.75 -10.59
CA GLU A 152 11.33 -4.30 -10.69
C GLU A 152 10.03 -3.60 -10.27
N ALA A 153 9.96 -3.10 -9.05
CA ALA A 153 8.84 -2.28 -8.61
C ALA A 153 8.93 -0.87 -9.19
N HIS A 154 7.84 -0.36 -9.77
CA HIS A 154 7.79 1.00 -10.30
C HIS A 154 7.25 1.96 -9.22
N PRO A 155 8.01 2.98 -8.80
CA PRO A 155 7.54 3.96 -7.84
C PRO A 155 6.37 4.79 -8.37
N ALA A 156 5.43 5.09 -7.49
CA ALA A 156 4.29 5.96 -7.78
C ALA A 156 4.15 7.05 -6.71
N THR A 157 3.58 8.18 -7.12
CA THR A 157 3.16 9.25 -6.20
C THR A 157 1.65 9.25 -6.10
N LEU A 158 1.14 9.41 -4.89
CA LEU A 158 -0.28 9.43 -4.57
C LEU A 158 -0.60 10.70 -3.77
N ALA A 159 -1.61 11.45 -4.20
CA ALA A 159 -2.15 12.58 -3.46
C ALA A 159 -3.61 12.28 -3.11
N LEU A 160 -3.92 12.29 -1.81
CA LEU A 160 -5.24 11.99 -1.28
C LEU A 160 -5.85 13.24 -0.68
N PRO A 161 -7.03 13.68 -1.16
CA PRO A 161 -7.77 14.74 -0.51
C PRO A 161 -8.07 14.43 0.94
N ALA A 162 -8.30 15.48 1.73
CA ALA A 162 -8.81 15.40 3.10
C ALA A 162 -10.07 14.52 3.15
N GLU A 163 -10.14 13.62 4.12
CA GLU A 163 -11.27 12.71 4.33
C GLU A 163 -11.70 11.97 3.06
N SER A 164 -10.74 11.64 2.19
CA SER A 164 -11.04 10.82 1.02
C SER A 164 -11.42 9.42 1.49
N GLY A 165 -12.69 9.07 1.29
CA GLY A 165 -13.12 7.67 1.38
C GLY A 165 -12.31 6.80 0.41
N PHE A 166 -12.50 5.47 0.48
CA PHE A 166 -11.72 4.54 -0.33
C PHE A 166 -11.77 4.84 -1.84
N ILE A 167 -10.62 5.24 -2.39
CA ILE A 167 -10.42 5.39 -3.83
C ILE A 167 -9.57 4.24 -4.38
N PRO A 168 -9.84 3.75 -5.60
CA PRO A 168 -9.01 2.73 -6.23
C PRO A 168 -7.63 3.30 -6.60
N PHE A 169 -6.58 2.55 -6.30
CA PHE A 169 -5.20 2.85 -6.67
C PHE A 169 -4.49 1.61 -7.20
N MET A 170 -3.45 1.81 -8.00
CA MET A 170 -2.72 0.74 -8.65
C MET A 170 -1.22 1.00 -8.59
N LEU A 171 -0.48 -0.01 -8.12
CA LEU A 171 0.97 -0.04 -8.22
C LEU A 171 1.40 -1.00 -9.33
N LEU A 172 2.51 -0.66 -9.97
CA LEU A 172 3.03 -1.37 -11.12
C LEU A 172 4.40 -1.98 -10.79
N GLY A 173 4.74 -3.05 -11.49
CA GLY A 173 6.10 -3.56 -11.53
C GLY A 173 6.27 -4.67 -12.55
N THR A 174 7.52 -5.07 -12.78
CA THR A 174 7.88 -6.00 -13.85
C THR A 174 8.64 -7.20 -13.29
N PRO A 175 8.11 -8.43 -13.36
CA PRO A 175 8.87 -9.63 -13.03
C PRO A 175 9.95 -9.86 -14.08
N LYS A 176 11.20 -10.06 -13.65
CA LYS A 176 12.35 -10.20 -14.56
C LYS A 176 12.68 -11.65 -14.89
N GLU A 177 12.13 -12.59 -14.13
CA GLU A 177 12.34 -14.01 -14.33
C GLU A 177 11.01 -14.79 -14.20
N ALA A 178 10.98 -16.00 -14.74
CA ALA A 178 9.85 -16.89 -14.56
C ALA A 178 9.98 -17.65 -13.22
N GLY A 179 8.91 -17.69 -12.43
CA GLY A 179 8.89 -18.40 -11.15
C GLY A 179 7.72 -17.98 -10.27
N THR A 180 7.81 -18.28 -8.98
CA THR A 180 6.80 -17.90 -7.99
C THR A 180 7.15 -16.56 -7.38
N LEU A 181 6.33 -15.54 -7.67
CA LEU A 181 6.42 -14.21 -7.06
C LEU A 181 5.44 -14.09 -5.90
N VAL A 182 5.91 -13.58 -4.76
CA VAL A 182 5.07 -13.29 -3.59
C VAL A 182 5.00 -11.78 -3.41
N ILE A 183 3.81 -11.19 -3.54
CA ILE A 183 3.59 -9.78 -3.21
C ILE A 183 3.28 -9.70 -1.71
N LYS A 184 4.14 -9.05 -0.93
CA LYS A 184 4.00 -8.92 0.53
C LYS A 184 3.18 -7.70 0.94
N GLY A 185 3.25 -6.62 0.17
CA GLY A 185 2.58 -5.36 0.47
C GLY A 185 3.21 -4.20 -0.32
N CYS A 186 3.18 -3.01 0.25
CA CYS A 186 3.81 -1.82 -0.29
C CYS A 186 4.48 -1.02 0.82
N CYS A 187 5.51 -0.25 0.48
CA CYS A 187 6.12 0.76 1.35
C CYS A 187 5.94 2.15 0.76
N TYR A 188 6.00 3.13 1.66
CA TYR A 188 5.98 4.55 1.41
C TYR A 188 6.54 5.31 2.62
#